data_AF-A0A6J6FWK4-F1
#
_entry.id   AF-A0A6J6FWK4-F1
#
_cell.length_a   1.000
_cell.length_b   1.000
_cell.length_c   1.000
_cell.angle_alpha   90.00
_cell.angle_beta   90.00
_cell.angle_gamma   90.00
#
_symmetry.space_group_name_H-M   'P 1'
#
loop_
_entity.id
_entity.type
_entity.pdbx_description
1 polymer ?
#
loop_
_entity_poly.entity_id
_entity_poly.type
_entity_poly.pdbx_seq_one_letter_code
_entity_poly.pdbx_strand_id
1 'polypeptide(L)'
;MAGELDSLLTFVLNLLRDYGLSDFYLELSTRNPEKSVGDDQDWQSATDALRLAADKQGLELVLDPGGAAFYGPKISVQARDAIGRTWQMSTIQVDFQLPQRFNLGYAASDGTIKQPVMIHRALFGSIERFFGVLTEHYAGAFPPWLAPVQVRAIPVADSFAPYLSDVVKKFKASGIRADIDTSDDRMQKKVRNAQMEKVPFMMIAGEEDQNANAVSFRYRNGEQKNQIPIDQAIAEVLAAVKERKQI
;
A
#
# COMPACT_ATOMS: atom_id res chain seq x y z
N MET A 1 -15.57 20.84 -9.52
CA MET A 1 -15.86 19.88 -8.43
C MET A 1 -15.76 18.44 -8.94
N ALA A 2 -16.67 17.96 -9.80
CA ALA A 2 -16.68 16.57 -10.25
C ALA A 2 -15.34 16.10 -10.87
N GLY A 3 -14.65 16.95 -11.66
CA GLY A 3 -13.33 16.60 -12.21
C GLY A 3 -12.22 16.41 -11.15
N GLU A 4 -12.25 17.19 -10.07
CA GLU A 4 -11.30 17.04 -8.95
C GLU A 4 -11.60 15.75 -8.16
N LEU A 5 -12.88 15.46 -7.92
CA LEU A 5 -13.32 14.24 -7.24
C LEU A 5 -12.98 12.99 -8.04
N ASP A 6 -13.16 13.03 -9.36
CA ASP A 6 -12.80 11.96 -10.30
C ASP A 6 -11.29 11.70 -10.32
N SER A 7 -10.48 12.76 -10.43
CA SER A 7 -9.02 12.69 -10.33
C SER A 7 -8.58 12.09 -8.98
N LEU A 8 -9.18 12.56 -7.89
CA LEU A 8 -8.85 12.09 -6.55
C LEU A 8 -9.25 10.63 -6.31
N LEU A 9 -10.43 10.22 -6.78
CA LEU A 9 -10.90 8.85 -6.68
C LEU A 9 -10.02 7.91 -7.52
N THR A 10 -9.65 8.33 -8.73
CA THR A 10 -8.68 7.61 -9.58
C THR A 10 -7.35 7.42 -8.86
N PHE A 11 -6.84 8.48 -8.22
CA PHE A 11 -5.60 8.42 -7.44
C PHE A 11 -5.71 7.45 -6.28
N VAL A 12 -6.82 7.46 -5.52
CA VAL A 12 -7.06 6.52 -4.42
C VAL A 12 -7.07 5.08 -4.91
N LEU A 13 -7.79 4.77 -5.99
CA LEU A 13 -7.88 3.42 -6.54
C LEU A 13 -6.51 2.92 -7.01
N ASN A 14 -5.74 3.76 -7.72
CA ASN A 14 -4.39 3.42 -8.17
C ASN A 14 -3.43 3.21 -7.00
N LEU A 15 -3.51 4.08 -5.99
CA LEU A 15 -2.73 3.92 -4.76
C LEU A 15 -3.01 2.58 -4.11
N LEU A 16 -4.28 2.17 -3.93
CA LEU A 16 -4.61 0.88 -3.33
C LEU A 16 -4.15 -0.30 -4.21
N ARG A 17 -4.20 -0.17 -5.55
CA ARG A 17 -3.65 -1.16 -6.50
C ARG A 17 -2.15 -1.36 -6.36
N ASP A 18 -1.40 -0.28 -6.10
CA ASP A 18 0.05 -0.38 -5.85
C ASP A 18 0.37 -1.25 -4.61
N TYR A 19 -0.59 -1.41 -3.68
CA TYR A 19 -0.49 -2.29 -2.52
C TYR A 19 -1.10 -3.67 -2.73
N GLY A 20 -1.54 -4.01 -3.95
CA GLY A 20 -2.08 -5.33 -4.31
C GLY A 20 -3.61 -5.46 -4.15
N LEU A 21 -4.30 -4.44 -3.67
CA LEU A 21 -5.76 -4.45 -3.55
C LEU A 21 -6.39 -4.08 -4.91
N SER A 22 -7.31 -4.90 -5.41
CA SER A 22 -7.90 -4.68 -6.74
C SER A 22 -9.40 -4.95 -6.84
N ASP A 23 -9.96 -5.70 -5.87
CA ASP A 23 -11.40 -5.92 -5.76
C ASP A 23 -12.03 -4.79 -4.95
N PHE A 24 -12.67 -3.86 -5.65
CA PHE A 24 -13.27 -2.66 -5.09
C PHE A 24 -14.74 -2.52 -5.47
N TYR A 25 -15.50 -1.93 -4.56
CA TYR A 25 -16.74 -1.23 -4.88
C TYR A 25 -16.77 0.12 -4.15
N LEU A 26 -17.69 0.97 -4.58
CA LEU A 26 -17.87 2.31 -4.03
C LEU A 26 -19.16 2.36 -3.22
N GLU A 27 -19.11 3.08 -2.11
CA GLU A 27 -20.28 3.36 -1.29
C GLU A 27 -20.50 4.86 -1.21
N LEU A 28 -21.67 5.33 -1.64
CA LEU A 28 -22.08 6.73 -1.59
C LEU A 28 -23.02 6.94 -0.40
N SER A 29 -22.48 7.52 0.67
CA SER A 29 -23.26 7.85 1.84
C SER A 29 -23.91 9.22 1.71
N THR A 30 -25.22 9.26 1.86
CA THR A 30 -26.04 10.46 1.63
C THR A 30 -26.59 11.03 2.93
N ARG A 31 -27.22 12.22 2.82
CA ARG A 31 -27.65 13.04 3.96
C ARG A 31 -28.51 12.27 4.97
N ASN A 32 -28.21 12.47 6.25
CA ASN A 32 -29.13 12.16 7.35
C ASN A 32 -29.89 13.44 7.76
N PRO A 33 -31.20 13.57 7.49
CA PRO A 33 -31.94 14.80 7.77
C PRO A 33 -31.94 15.22 9.25
N GLU A 34 -31.83 14.27 10.19
CA GLU A 34 -31.87 14.54 11.63
C GLU A 34 -30.52 14.97 12.20
N LYS A 35 -29.41 14.64 11.51
CA LYS A 35 -28.03 14.79 12.00
C LYS A 35 -27.12 15.54 11.03
N SER A 36 -27.68 16.36 10.15
CA SER A 36 -26.93 17.13 9.15
C SER A 36 -27.14 18.63 9.30
N VAL A 37 -26.14 19.39 8.89
CA VAL A 37 -26.19 20.85 8.80
C VAL A 37 -26.04 21.29 7.34
N GLY A 38 -26.49 22.49 7.02
CA GLY A 38 -26.43 23.05 5.67
C GLY A 38 -27.75 22.97 4.91
N ASP A 39 -27.76 23.62 3.75
CA ASP A 39 -28.92 23.69 2.87
C ASP A 39 -29.04 22.47 1.95
N ASP A 40 -30.27 22.22 1.47
CA ASP A 40 -30.56 21.06 0.62
C ASP A 40 -29.85 21.13 -0.73
N GLN A 41 -29.55 22.34 -1.21
CA GLN A 41 -28.96 22.56 -2.53
C GLN A 41 -27.48 22.17 -2.55
N ASP A 42 -26.71 22.53 -1.54
CA ASP A 42 -25.31 22.14 -1.34
C ASP A 42 -25.21 20.63 -1.20
N TRP A 43 -26.11 20.01 -0.41
CA TRP A 43 -26.16 18.56 -0.24
C TRP A 43 -26.44 17.83 -1.56
N GLN A 44 -27.41 18.32 -2.35
CA GLN A 44 -27.72 17.73 -3.65
C GLN A 44 -26.54 17.88 -4.62
N SER A 45 -25.97 19.09 -4.72
CA SER A 45 -24.82 19.39 -5.57
C SER A 45 -23.59 18.53 -5.23
N ALA A 46 -23.29 18.40 -3.93
CA ALA A 46 -22.20 17.57 -3.42
C ALA A 46 -22.39 16.09 -3.75
N THR A 47 -23.61 15.58 -3.54
CA THR A 47 -23.97 14.17 -3.77
C THR A 47 -23.89 13.84 -5.25
N ASP A 48 -24.42 14.70 -6.12
CA ASP A 48 -24.36 14.52 -7.57
C ASP A 48 -22.92 14.59 -8.09
N ALA A 49 -22.09 15.50 -7.55
CA ALA A 49 -20.69 15.58 -7.94
C ALA A 49 -19.91 14.31 -7.59
N LEU A 50 -20.18 13.72 -6.41
CA LEU A 50 -19.59 12.44 -5.99
C LEU A 50 -20.10 11.27 -6.86
N ARG A 51 -21.40 11.22 -7.14
CA ARG A 51 -22.00 10.20 -8.00
C ARG A 51 -21.42 10.24 -9.41
N LEU A 52 -21.33 11.42 -10.03
CA LEU A 52 -20.73 11.59 -11.36
C LEU A 52 -19.24 11.18 -11.39
N ALA A 53 -18.50 11.43 -10.31
CA ALA A 53 -17.11 10.96 -10.20
C ALA A 53 -17.04 9.43 -10.07
N ALA A 54 -17.96 8.82 -9.31
CA ALA A 54 -18.05 7.37 -9.14
C ALA A 54 -18.39 6.64 -10.45
N ASP A 55 -19.40 7.14 -11.18
CA ASP A 55 -19.92 6.55 -12.41
C ASP A 55 -18.81 6.39 -13.47
N LYS A 56 -17.84 7.30 -13.49
CA LYS A 56 -16.68 7.26 -14.41
C LYS A 56 -15.67 6.16 -14.11
N GLN A 57 -15.63 5.66 -12.87
CA GLN A 57 -14.67 4.64 -12.46
C GLN A 57 -15.08 3.24 -12.92
N GLY A 58 -16.34 3.06 -13.35
CA GLY A 58 -16.87 1.76 -13.78
C GLY A 58 -16.94 0.72 -12.67
N LEU A 59 -16.99 1.15 -11.41
CA LEU A 59 -17.15 0.30 -10.24
C LEU A 59 -18.62 0.26 -9.80
N GLU A 60 -19.02 -0.82 -9.11
CA GLU A 60 -20.32 -0.88 -8.44
C GLU A 60 -20.44 0.27 -7.44
N LEU A 61 -21.57 0.99 -7.49
CA LEU A 61 -21.89 2.07 -6.57
C LEU A 61 -23.10 1.68 -5.71
N VAL A 62 -22.86 1.46 -4.43
CA VAL A 62 -23.88 1.14 -3.43
C VAL A 62 -24.27 2.41 -2.69
N LEU A 63 -25.58 2.64 -2.50
CA LEU A 63 -26.07 3.76 -1.70
C LEU A 63 -26.08 3.40 -0.21
N ASP A 64 -25.68 4.36 0.62
CA ASP A 64 -25.71 4.28 2.08
C ASP A 64 -26.53 5.46 2.65
N PRO A 65 -27.88 5.34 2.65
CA PRO A 65 -28.75 6.42 3.08
C PRO A 65 -28.54 6.81 4.54
N GLY A 66 -28.20 8.08 4.79
CA GLY A 66 -28.00 8.61 6.13
C GLY A 66 -26.64 8.29 6.77
N GLY A 67 -25.71 7.65 6.05
CA GLY A 67 -24.35 7.35 6.53
C GLY A 67 -23.31 8.46 6.31
N ALA A 68 -23.73 9.60 5.74
CA ALA A 68 -22.86 10.76 5.50
C ALA A 68 -22.34 11.38 6.81
N ALA A 69 -21.26 12.16 6.71
CA ALA A 69 -20.84 13.02 7.80
C ALA A 69 -21.87 14.15 8.02
N PHE A 70 -21.88 14.77 9.20
CA PHE A 70 -22.87 15.82 9.49
C PHE A 70 -22.76 17.04 8.56
N TYR A 71 -21.59 17.26 7.94
CA TYR A 71 -21.27 18.42 7.11
C TYR A 71 -21.36 18.19 5.59
N GLY A 72 -21.56 16.95 5.14
CA GLY A 72 -21.67 16.66 3.72
C GLY A 72 -21.57 15.17 3.36
N PRO A 73 -21.88 14.83 2.11
CA PRO A 73 -21.86 13.46 1.62
C PRO A 73 -20.42 12.96 1.46
N LYS A 74 -20.28 11.65 1.45
CA LYS A 74 -18.99 10.99 1.25
C LYS A 74 -19.11 9.84 0.26
N ILE A 75 -18.04 9.62 -0.50
CA ILE A 75 -17.81 8.36 -1.18
C ILE A 75 -16.71 7.60 -0.46
N SER A 76 -16.89 6.30 -0.28
CA SER A 76 -15.93 5.43 0.38
C SER A 76 -15.51 4.32 -0.58
N VAL A 77 -14.22 4.00 -0.59
CA VAL A 77 -13.69 2.86 -1.33
C VAL A 77 -13.67 1.67 -0.40
N GLN A 78 -14.46 0.67 -0.77
CA GLN A 78 -14.59 -0.58 -0.07
C GLN A 78 -13.71 -1.61 -0.79
N ALA A 79 -12.81 -2.27 -0.07
CA ALA A 79 -11.95 -3.32 -0.63
C ALA A 79 -12.31 -4.67 -0.01
N ARG A 80 -12.33 -5.71 -0.85
CA ARG A 80 -12.55 -7.09 -0.38
C ARG A 80 -11.22 -7.79 -0.13
N ASP A 81 -11.10 -8.48 0.99
CA ASP A 81 -9.92 -9.30 1.29
C ASP A 81 -10.02 -10.71 0.68
N ALA A 82 -8.94 -11.49 0.81
CA ALA A 82 -8.82 -12.81 0.22
C ALA A 82 -9.83 -13.86 0.75
N ILE A 83 -10.50 -13.59 1.88
CA ILE A 83 -11.53 -14.48 2.46
C ILE A 83 -12.94 -13.89 2.36
N GLY A 84 -13.11 -12.82 1.58
CA GLY A 84 -14.41 -12.26 1.21
C GLY A 84 -14.96 -11.19 2.15
N ARG A 85 -14.22 -10.77 3.19
CA ARG A 85 -14.65 -9.66 4.07
C ARG A 85 -14.41 -8.33 3.38
N THR A 86 -15.24 -7.35 3.71
CA THR A 86 -15.14 -5.99 3.17
C THR A 86 -14.57 -5.03 4.20
N TRP A 87 -13.65 -4.17 3.77
CA TRP A 87 -13.04 -3.13 4.57
C TRP A 87 -13.20 -1.77 3.90
N GLN A 88 -13.65 -0.78 4.67
CA GLN A 88 -13.61 0.61 4.23
C GLN A 88 -12.17 1.12 4.31
N MET A 89 -11.57 1.33 3.13
CA MET A 89 -10.16 1.70 3.00
C MET A 89 -9.96 3.20 2.95
N SER A 90 -10.75 3.88 2.12
CA SER A 90 -10.53 5.28 1.81
C SER A 90 -11.85 6.03 1.81
N THR A 91 -11.80 7.35 1.98
CA THR A 91 -12.99 8.19 1.90
C THR A 91 -12.65 9.55 1.30
N ILE A 92 -13.58 10.08 0.50
CA ILE A 92 -13.58 11.44 -0.02
C ILE A 92 -14.91 12.06 0.38
N GLN A 93 -14.87 13.20 1.05
CA GLN A 93 -16.05 13.87 1.60
C GLN A 93 -16.08 15.32 1.12
N VAL A 94 -17.25 15.79 0.72
CA VAL A 94 -17.42 17.14 0.18
C VAL A 94 -18.10 18.00 1.21
N ASP A 95 -17.43 19.07 1.64
CA ASP A 95 -17.81 19.90 2.76
C ASP A 95 -17.98 21.36 2.32
N PHE A 96 -19.22 21.82 2.40
CA PHE A 96 -19.62 23.21 2.18
C PHE A 96 -19.74 23.98 3.49
N GLN A 97 -19.79 23.30 4.62
CA GLN A 97 -20.19 23.84 5.92
C GLN A 97 -19.02 24.46 6.68
N LEU A 98 -17.87 23.79 6.74
CA LEU A 98 -16.71 24.36 7.43
C LEU A 98 -16.20 25.64 6.74
N PRO A 99 -16.10 25.72 5.40
CA PRO A 99 -15.76 26.99 4.75
C PRO A 99 -16.65 28.17 5.14
N GLN A 100 -17.97 27.97 5.24
CA GLN A 100 -18.92 29.01 5.71
C GLN A 100 -18.62 29.38 7.17
N ARG A 101 -18.52 28.37 8.05
CA ARG A 101 -18.36 28.57 9.49
C ARG A 101 -17.04 29.24 9.88
N PHE A 102 -15.98 28.99 9.13
CA PHE A 102 -14.68 29.63 9.33
C PHE A 102 -14.52 30.92 8.52
N ASN A 103 -15.54 31.35 7.78
CA ASN A 103 -15.51 32.52 6.89
C ASN A 103 -14.29 32.48 5.93
N LEU A 104 -14.05 31.31 5.33
CA LEU A 104 -12.97 31.14 4.37
C LEU A 104 -13.34 31.81 3.05
N GLY A 105 -12.39 32.50 2.43
CA GLY A 105 -12.60 33.15 1.14
C GLY A 105 -11.33 33.16 0.29
N TYR A 106 -11.51 33.18 -1.02
CA TYR A 106 -10.44 33.42 -1.99
C TYR A 106 -10.88 34.48 -3.01
N ALA A 107 -9.92 35.24 -3.54
CA ALA A 107 -10.17 36.17 -4.62
C ALA A 107 -10.35 35.40 -5.93
N ALA A 108 -11.53 35.50 -6.54
CA ALA A 108 -11.79 34.92 -7.86
C ALA A 108 -11.19 35.79 -8.98
N SER A 109 -11.20 35.26 -10.20
CA SER A 109 -10.65 35.93 -11.37
C SER A 109 -11.34 37.25 -11.72
N ASP A 110 -12.58 37.43 -11.26
CA ASP A 110 -13.36 38.67 -11.41
C ASP A 110 -13.10 39.68 -10.26
N GLY A 111 -12.18 39.38 -9.34
CA GLY A 111 -11.86 40.21 -8.18
C GLY A 111 -12.86 40.08 -7.01
N THR A 112 -13.94 39.30 -7.17
CA THR A 112 -14.89 39.06 -6.08
C THR A 112 -14.35 38.02 -5.11
N ILE A 113 -14.71 38.12 -3.84
CA ILE A 113 -14.41 37.07 -2.86
C ILE A 113 -15.44 35.96 -3.02
N LYS A 114 -14.96 34.74 -3.28
CA LYS A 114 -15.77 33.53 -3.35
C LYS A 114 -15.39 32.60 -2.20
N GLN A 115 -16.35 31.81 -1.78
CA GLN A 115 -16.11 30.79 -0.77
C GLN A 115 -15.58 29.50 -1.43
N PRO A 116 -14.54 28.85 -0.87
CA PRO A 116 -14.08 27.57 -1.39
C PRO A 116 -15.01 26.43 -0.95
N VAL A 117 -14.91 25.30 -1.66
CA VAL A 117 -15.44 24.00 -1.23
C VAL A 117 -14.29 23.21 -0.64
N MET A 118 -14.50 22.57 0.50
CA MET A 118 -13.49 21.75 1.16
C MET A 118 -13.70 20.28 0.79
N ILE A 119 -12.62 19.59 0.40
CA ILE A 119 -12.63 18.16 0.15
C ILE A 119 -11.78 17.49 1.22
N HIS A 120 -12.42 16.69 2.07
CA HIS A 120 -11.75 15.87 3.06
C HIS A 120 -11.39 14.54 2.43
N ARG A 121 -10.17 14.06 2.68
CA ARG A 121 -9.73 12.76 2.16
C ARG A 121 -8.89 12.00 3.17
N ALA A 122 -9.17 10.71 3.29
CA ALA A 122 -8.27 9.76 3.92
C ALA A 122 -7.95 8.66 2.90
N LEU A 123 -6.67 8.59 2.50
CA LEU A 123 -6.21 7.70 1.44
C LEU A 123 -6.09 6.24 1.92
N PHE A 124 -5.53 6.04 3.12
CA PHE A 124 -5.38 4.74 3.76
C PHE A 124 -6.40 4.51 4.87
N GLY A 125 -7.27 5.48 5.13
CA GLY A 125 -8.01 5.55 6.38
C GLY A 125 -7.02 5.86 7.51
N SER A 126 -6.82 4.91 8.43
CA SER A 126 -5.72 4.95 9.39
C SER A 126 -4.60 3.99 8.99
N ILE A 127 -3.36 4.33 9.38
CA ILE A 127 -2.19 3.49 9.07
C ILE A 127 -2.34 2.11 9.72
N GLU A 128 -2.86 2.05 10.94
CA GLU A 128 -3.05 0.82 11.70
C GLU A 128 -4.03 -0.13 11.00
N ARG A 129 -5.19 0.39 10.56
CA ARG A 129 -6.18 -0.40 9.83
C ARG A 129 -5.62 -0.86 8.49
N PHE A 130 -4.94 0.04 7.78
CA PHE A 130 -4.33 -0.27 6.50
C PHE A 130 -3.34 -1.43 6.62
N PHE A 131 -2.42 -1.38 7.58
CA PHE A 131 -1.49 -2.48 7.83
C PHE A 131 -2.20 -3.77 8.29
N GLY A 132 -3.26 -3.67 9.09
CA GLY A 132 -4.09 -4.82 9.44
C GLY A 132 -4.63 -5.54 8.20
N VAL A 133 -5.29 -4.78 7.31
CA VAL A 133 -5.84 -5.31 6.05
C VAL A 133 -4.75 -5.87 5.15
N LEU A 134 -3.61 -5.17 4.99
CA LEU A 134 -2.51 -5.67 4.18
C LEU A 134 -1.89 -6.95 4.74
N THR A 135 -1.78 -7.06 6.06
CA THR A 135 -1.25 -8.28 6.72
C THR A 135 -2.15 -9.46 6.40
N GLU A 136 -3.47 -9.28 6.46
CA GLU A 136 -4.43 -10.32 6.11
C GLU A 136 -4.42 -10.64 4.60
N HIS A 137 -4.41 -9.61 3.74
CA HIS A 137 -4.37 -9.75 2.28
C HIS A 137 -3.15 -10.54 1.80
N TYR A 138 -1.96 -10.22 2.33
CA TYR A 138 -0.74 -10.94 2.00
C TYR A 138 -0.54 -12.22 2.81
N ALA A 139 -1.44 -12.50 3.77
CA ALA A 139 -1.21 -13.47 4.83
C ALA A 139 0.20 -13.30 5.45
N GLY A 140 0.68 -12.08 5.65
CA GLY A 140 2.03 -11.75 6.14
C GLY A 140 3.19 -11.93 5.14
N ALA A 141 2.95 -12.44 3.92
CA ALA A 141 3.96 -12.56 2.86
C ALA A 141 4.09 -11.25 2.07
N PHE A 142 4.52 -10.19 2.75
CA PHE A 142 4.66 -8.86 2.14
C PHE A 142 5.56 -8.87 0.91
N PRO A 143 5.28 -8.03 -0.10
CA PRO A 143 6.19 -7.84 -1.24
C PRO A 143 7.51 -7.21 -0.76
N PRO A 144 8.63 -7.39 -1.49
CA PRO A 144 9.95 -6.96 -1.05
C PRO A 144 10.01 -5.49 -0.62
N TRP A 145 9.31 -4.59 -1.30
CA TRP A 145 9.33 -3.17 -0.95
C TRP A 145 8.74 -2.88 0.45
N LEU A 146 7.80 -3.71 0.93
CA LEU A 146 7.18 -3.62 2.26
C LEU A 146 7.80 -4.57 3.30
N ALA A 147 8.51 -5.61 2.87
CA ALA A 147 9.04 -6.61 3.78
C ALA A 147 10.02 -5.99 4.81
N PRO A 148 9.88 -6.27 6.13
CA PRO A 148 10.79 -5.76 7.15
C PRO A 148 12.24 -6.18 6.91
N VAL A 149 12.43 -7.46 6.55
CA VAL A 149 13.69 -8.01 6.04
C VAL A 149 13.45 -8.44 4.60
N GLN A 150 14.16 -7.83 3.67
CA GLN A 150 14.07 -8.12 2.24
C GLN A 150 14.92 -9.35 1.88
N VAL A 151 16.14 -9.40 2.44
CA VAL A 151 17.12 -10.46 2.17
C VAL A 151 17.62 -11.04 3.50
N ARG A 152 17.54 -12.35 3.69
CA ARG A 152 18.21 -13.06 4.80
C ARG A 152 19.36 -13.88 4.25
N ALA A 153 20.58 -13.52 4.62
CA ALA A 153 21.79 -14.25 4.30
C ALA A 153 21.95 -15.46 5.23
N ILE A 154 22.22 -16.63 4.67
CA ILE A 154 22.31 -17.90 5.37
C ILE A 154 23.58 -18.61 4.89
N PRO A 155 24.64 -18.65 5.72
CA PRO A 155 25.86 -19.37 5.35
C PRO A 155 25.61 -20.89 5.30
N VAL A 156 26.19 -21.58 4.31
CA VAL A 156 26.14 -23.05 4.25
C VAL A 156 26.86 -23.69 5.45
N ALA A 157 27.93 -23.04 5.92
CA ALA A 157 28.70 -23.36 7.12
C ALA A 157 29.29 -22.07 7.71
N ASP A 158 29.59 -22.05 9.01
CA ASP A 158 30.03 -20.84 9.72
C ASP A 158 31.29 -20.19 9.12
N SER A 159 32.15 -20.98 8.45
CA SER A 159 33.31 -20.49 7.71
C SER A 159 32.95 -19.49 6.59
N PHE A 160 31.73 -19.51 6.07
CA PHE A 160 31.26 -18.60 5.02
C PHE A 160 30.53 -17.36 5.57
N ALA A 161 30.34 -17.25 6.90
CA ALA A 161 29.72 -16.08 7.51
C ALA A 161 30.48 -14.77 7.23
N PRO A 162 31.83 -14.71 7.24
CA PRO A 162 32.57 -13.50 6.88
C PRO A 162 32.27 -13.05 5.43
N TYR A 163 32.25 -13.99 4.48
CA TYR A 163 31.91 -13.70 3.08
C TYR A 163 30.52 -13.09 2.95
N LEU A 164 29.50 -13.74 3.53
CA LEU A 164 28.14 -13.22 3.49
C LEU A 164 27.98 -11.91 4.25
N SER A 165 28.73 -11.68 5.33
CA SER A 165 28.73 -10.40 6.05
C SER A 165 29.19 -9.26 5.13
N ASP A 166 30.24 -9.48 4.34
CA ASP A 166 30.72 -8.48 3.37
C ASP A 166 29.73 -8.29 2.21
N VAL A 167 29.08 -9.35 1.73
CA VAL A 167 28.00 -9.24 0.75
C VAL A 167 26.82 -8.43 1.32
N VAL A 168 26.36 -8.72 2.55
CA VAL A 168 25.28 -8.00 3.21
C VAL A 168 25.61 -6.52 3.36
N LYS A 169 26.86 -6.14 3.65
CA LYS A 169 27.27 -4.72 3.66
C LYS A 169 27.05 -4.05 2.31
N LYS A 170 27.35 -4.72 1.20
CA LYS A 170 27.08 -4.20 -0.16
C LYS A 170 25.58 -4.01 -0.40
N PHE A 171 24.76 -5.00 -0.04
CA PHE A 171 23.30 -4.89 -0.14
C PHE A 171 22.76 -3.71 0.70
N LYS A 172 23.21 -3.56 1.95
CA LYS A 172 22.84 -2.43 2.82
C LYS A 172 23.28 -1.09 2.23
N ALA A 173 24.49 -1.01 1.66
CA ALA A 173 24.99 0.20 0.99
C ALA A 173 24.15 0.60 -0.24
N SER A 174 23.47 -0.37 -0.87
CA SER A 174 22.51 -0.13 -1.96
C SER A 174 21.08 0.20 -1.47
N GLY A 175 20.85 0.31 -0.16
CA GLY A 175 19.53 0.61 0.41
C GLY A 175 18.62 -0.60 0.63
N ILE A 176 19.14 -1.82 0.49
CA ILE A 176 18.38 -3.06 0.74
C ILE A 176 18.41 -3.40 2.24
N ARG A 177 17.24 -3.73 2.81
CA ARG A 177 17.11 -4.28 4.16
C ARG A 177 17.51 -5.74 4.18
N ALA A 178 18.81 -5.99 4.19
CA ALA A 178 19.40 -7.32 4.28
C ALA A 178 19.88 -7.60 5.70
N ASP A 179 19.79 -8.84 6.19
CA ASP A 179 20.43 -9.29 7.44
C ASP A 179 21.04 -10.68 7.27
N ILE A 180 21.89 -11.10 8.20
CA ILE A 180 22.56 -12.41 8.20
C ILE A 180 22.12 -13.24 9.40
N ASP A 181 21.82 -14.52 9.18
CA ASP A 181 21.55 -15.48 10.25
C ASP A 181 22.86 -16.14 10.73
N THR A 182 23.41 -15.59 11.81
CA THR A 182 24.61 -16.09 12.49
C THR A 182 24.30 -17.01 13.67
N SER A 183 23.08 -17.54 13.77
CA SER A 183 22.77 -18.53 14.83
C SER A 183 23.55 -19.83 14.62
N ASP A 184 23.67 -20.65 15.68
CA ASP A 184 24.33 -21.97 15.60
C ASP A 184 23.44 -23.05 14.95
N ASP A 185 22.30 -22.65 14.37
CA ASP A 185 21.39 -23.57 13.69
C ASP A 185 21.99 -24.10 12.38
N ARG A 186 21.67 -25.37 12.05
CA ARG A 186 22.02 -25.93 10.74
C ARG A 186 21.35 -25.13 9.62
N MET A 187 22.02 -25.01 8.47
CA MET A 187 21.53 -24.26 7.31
C MET A 187 20.07 -24.56 6.96
N GLN A 188 19.65 -25.84 6.96
CA GLN A 188 18.27 -26.21 6.64
C GLN A 188 17.25 -25.63 7.65
N LYS A 189 17.63 -25.53 8.93
CA LYS A 189 16.80 -24.91 9.96
C LYS A 189 16.74 -23.40 9.78
N LYS A 190 17.86 -22.74 9.48
CA LYS A 190 17.90 -21.30 9.13
C LYS A 190 16.99 -20.98 7.94
N VAL A 191 17.07 -21.78 6.87
CA VAL A 191 16.20 -21.66 5.68
C VAL A 191 14.72 -21.81 6.07
N ARG A 192 14.40 -22.83 6.88
CA ARG A 192 13.03 -23.03 7.37
C ARG A 192 12.55 -21.83 8.20
N ASN A 193 13.37 -21.30 9.09
CA ASN A 193 13.02 -20.13 9.91
C ASN A 193 12.74 -18.91 9.02
N ALA A 194 13.64 -18.61 8.08
CA ALA A 194 13.45 -17.49 7.14
C ALA A 194 12.20 -17.66 6.25
N GLN A 195 11.87 -18.89 5.85
CA GLN A 195 10.65 -19.18 5.10
C GLN A 195 9.38 -19.00 5.96
N MET A 196 9.41 -19.42 7.23
CA MET A 196 8.31 -19.20 8.19
C MET A 196 8.12 -17.71 8.51
N GLU A 197 9.21 -16.95 8.56
CA GLU A 197 9.21 -15.48 8.68
C GLU A 197 8.82 -14.77 7.37
N LYS A 198 8.62 -15.52 6.28
CA LYS A 198 8.19 -15.03 4.96
C LYS A 198 9.16 -14.01 4.35
N VAL A 199 10.45 -14.18 4.61
CA VAL A 199 11.51 -13.38 3.99
C VAL A 199 11.49 -13.60 2.47
N PRO A 200 11.39 -12.54 1.64
CA PRO A 200 11.26 -12.69 0.19
C PRO A 200 12.46 -13.37 -0.48
N PHE A 201 13.68 -12.99 -0.09
CA PHE A 201 14.92 -13.55 -0.63
C PHE A 201 15.76 -14.21 0.47
N MET A 202 15.99 -15.52 0.38
CA MET A 202 16.96 -16.23 1.19
C MET A 202 18.27 -16.34 0.40
N MET A 203 19.28 -15.58 0.79
CA MET A 203 20.59 -15.54 0.14
C MET A 203 21.52 -16.56 0.79
N ILE A 204 21.98 -17.54 0.02
CA ILE A 204 22.79 -18.66 0.48
C ILE A 204 24.14 -18.57 -0.20
N ALA A 205 25.22 -18.86 0.52
CA ALA A 205 26.54 -19.02 -0.08
C ALA A 205 27.35 -20.11 0.63
N GLY A 206 27.99 -20.95 -0.18
CA GLY A 206 29.01 -21.91 0.23
C GLY A 206 30.34 -21.67 -0.48
N GLU A 207 31.16 -22.71 -0.56
CA GLU A 207 32.49 -22.66 -1.18
C GLU A 207 32.45 -22.26 -2.66
N GLU A 208 31.56 -22.91 -3.44
CA GLU A 208 31.42 -22.62 -4.87
C GLU A 208 31.01 -21.16 -5.13
N ASP A 209 30.02 -20.67 -4.39
CA ASP A 209 29.55 -19.29 -4.48
C ASP A 209 30.67 -18.29 -4.12
N GLN A 210 31.40 -18.55 -3.03
CA GLN A 210 32.51 -17.69 -2.60
C GLN A 210 33.62 -17.62 -3.65
N ASN A 211 34.02 -18.77 -4.19
CA ASN A 211 35.07 -18.85 -5.21
C ASN A 211 34.66 -18.14 -6.51
N ALA A 212 33.37 -18.13 -6.84
CA ALA A 212 32.82 -17.42 -7.99
C ALA A 212 32.48 -15.94 -7.72
N ASN A 213 32.68 -15.43 -6.50
CA ASN A 213 32.19 -14.12 -6.06
C ASN A 213 30.69 -13.93 -6.36
N ALA A 214 29.90 -14.95 -6.03
CA ALA A 214 28.48 -15.09 -6.31
C ALA A 214 27.67 -15.48 -5.06
N VAL A 215 26.35 -15.48 -5.18
CA VAL A 215 25.42 -15.99 -4.17
C VAL A 215 24.29 -16.75 -4.85
N SER A 216 23.59 -17.57 -4.09
CA SER A 216 22.41 -18.29 -4.54
C SER A 216 21.16 -17.75 -3.84
N PHE A 217 20.07 -17.50 -4.57
CA PHE A 217 18.78 -17.14 -3.99
C PHE A 217 17.86 -18.35 -3.92
N ARG A 218 17.20 -18.51 -2.77
CA ARG A 218 15.99 -19.31 -2.62
C ARG A 218 14.82 -18.38 -2.33
N TYR A 219 13.75 -18.50 -3.12
CA TYR A 219 12.55 -17.69 -2.97
C TYR A 219 11.52 -18.41 -2.09
N ARG A 220 10.49 -17.68 -1.65
CA ARG A 220 9.44 -18.22 -0.75
C ARG A 220 8.63 -19.36 -1.37
N ASN A 221 8.43 -19.30 -2.68
CA ASN A 221 7.75 -20.33 -3.48
C ASN A 221 8.59 -21.62 -3.63
N GLY A 222 9.84 -21.62 -3.17
CA GLY A 222 10.76 -22.76 -3.23
C GLY A 222 11.67 -22.78 -4.46
N GLU A 223 11.48 -21.89 -5.44
CA GLU A 223 12.39 -21.73 -6.57
C GLU A 223 13.78 -21.32 -6.10
N GLN A 224 14.79 -21.69 -6.89
CA GLN A 224 16.19 -21.39 -6.60
C GLN A 224 16.89 -20.89 -7.84
N LYS A 225 17.77 -19.92 -7.64
CA LYS A 225 18.66 -19.40 -8.66
C LYS A 225 20.07 -19.34 -8.08
N ASN A 226 20.94 -20.18 -8.61
CA ASN A 226 22.27 -20.41 -8.05
C ASN A 226 23.33 -19.58 -8.77
N GLN A 227 24.47 -19.34 -8.11
CA GLN A 227 25.66 -18.74 -8.73
C GLN A 227 25.38 -17.38 -9.39
N ILE A 228 24.60 -16.54 -8.73
CA ILE A 228 24.28 -15.17 -9.16
C ILE A 228 25.45 -14.25 -8.76
N PRO A 229 26.13 -13.58 -9.71
CA PRO A 229 27.13 -12.58 -9.36
C PRO A 229 26.54 -11.52 -8.43
N ILE A 230 27.30 -11.09 -7.41
CA ILE A 230 26.80 -10.19 -6.35
C ILE A 230 26.08 -8.95 -6.93
N ASP A 231 26.65 -8.31 -7.95
CA ASP A 231 26.09 -7.10 -8.54
C ASP A 231 24.72 -7.37 -9.21
N GLN A 232 24.56 -8.55 -9.82
CA GLN A 232 23.29 -8.98 -10.40
C GLN A 232 22.27 -9.32 -9.31
N ALA A 233 22.71 -9.94 -8.21
CA ALA A 233 21.86 -10.26 -7.07
C ALA A 233 21.29 -8.97 -6.43
N ILE A 234 22.12 -7.93 -6.27
CA ILE A 234 21.69 -6.60 -5.80
C ILE A 234 20.69 -5.98 -6.79
N ALA A 235 21.01 -5.99 -8.09
CA ALA A 235 20.14 -5.42 -9.12
C ALA A 235 18.77 -6.09 -9.16
N GLU A 236 18.71 -7.41 -8.99
CA GLU A 236 17.47 -8.18 -8.95
C GLU A 236 16.56 -7.76 -7.77
N VAL A 237 17.13 -7.65 -6.57
CA VAL A 237 16.37 -7.20 -5.39
C VAL A 237 15.91 -5.75 -5.55
N LEU A 238 16.77 -4.86 -6.05
CA LEU A 238 16.41 -3.46 -6.31
C LEU A 238 15.30 -3.35 -7.35
N ALA A 239 15.32 -4.17 -8.40
CA ALA A 239 14.26 -4.21 -9.41
C ALA A 239 12.93 -4.63 -8.77
N ALA A 240 12.91 -5.71 -7.98
CA ALA A 240 11.71 -6.16 -7.29
C ALA A 240 11.14 -5.10 -6.32
N VAL A 241 12.00 -4.37 -5.62
CA VAL A 241 11.61 -3.27 -4.73
C VAL A 241 11.06 -2.08 -5.52
N LYS A 242 11.75 -1.65 -6.58
CA LYS A 242 11.37 -0.49 -7.40
C LYS A 242 10.06 -0.72 -8.14
N GLU A 243 9.89 -1.93 -8.69
CA GLU A 243 8.72 -2.32 -9.46
C GLU A 243 7.55 -2.76 -8.58
N ARG A 244 7.74 -2.78 -7.24
CA ARG A 244 6.74 -3.18 -6.23
C ARG A 244 6.11 -4.55 -6.51
N LYS A 245 6.88 -5.45 -7.12
CA LYS A 245 6.42 -6.79 -7.52
C LYS A 245 6.27 -7.70 -6.32
N GLN A 246 5.29 -8.59 -6.37
CA GLN A 246 5.25 -9.75 -5.49
C GLN A 246 6.15 -10.85 -6.07
N ILE A 247 6.92 -11.52 -5.20
CA ILE A 247 7.85 -12.61 -5.57
C ILE A 247 7.61 -13.87 -4.73
#